data_AF-A0A4Q4BZR0-F1
#
_entry.id   AF-A0A4Q4BZR0-F1
#
_cell.length_a   1.000
_cell.length_b   1.000
_cell.length_c   1.000
_cell.angle_alpha   90.00
_cell.angle_beta   90.00
_cell.angle_gamma   90.00
#
_symmetry.space_group_name_H-M   'P 1'
#
loop_
_entity.id
_entity.type
_entity.pdbx_description
1 polymer ?
#
loop_
_entity_poly.entity_id
_entity_poly.type
_entity_poly.pdbx_seq_one_letter_code
_entity_poly.pdbx_strand_id
1 'polypeptide(L)'
;MHLLEIAAILVVGFVGSAEFGSAAFVHPVIRKLSPDDQLTFEQCLLKTFGRVMPVGMTAAVVLGVSVAVARPTGWLIAAAVSLAVALVVTIVGNVPINARTGRIEGKAAPEGFIAMRRRWDVFQLVRASLQLVGFVLMVVGVVTDL
;
A
#
# COMPACT_ATOMS: atom_id res chain seq x y z
N MET A 1 24.58 -8.35 -6.68
CA MET A 1 24.11 -7.18 -5.91
C MET A 1 23.27 -6.25 -6.77
N HIS A 2 23.75 -5.78 -7.94
CA HIS A 2 22.98 -4.90 -8.83
C HIS A 2 21.59 -5.39 -9.24
N LEU A 3 21.41 -6.68 -9.59
CA LEU A 3 20.09 -7.19 -9.99
C LEU A 3 19.06 -7.17 -8.84
N LEU A 4 19.51 -7.42 -7.59
CA LEU A 4 18.65 -7.39 -6.42
C LEU A 4 18.18 -5.96 -6.14
N GLU A 5 19.09 -4.98 -6.19
CA GLU A 5 18.79 -3.56 -6.01
C GLU A 5 17.86 -3.03 -7.12
N ILE A 6 18.12 -3.41 -8.38
CA ILE A 6 17.24 -3.09 -9.51
C ILE A 6 15.84 -3.67 -9.28
N ALA A 7 15.73 -4.96 -8.93
CA ALA A 7 14.46 -5.59 -8.65
C ALA A 7 13.73 -4.92 -7.48
N ALA A 8 14.45 -4.58 -6.41
CA ALA A 8 13.91 -3.87 -5.27
C ALA A 8 13.35 -2.50 -5.67
N ILE A 9 14.13 -1.68 -6.39
CA ILE A 9 13.69 -0.35 -6.85
C ILE A 9 12.44 -0.47 -7.72
N LEU A 10 12.42 -1.39 -8.69
CA LEU A 10 11.30 -1.55 -9.61
C LEU A 10 10.03 -1.99 -8.87
N VAL A 11 10.13 -2.98 -7.98
CA VAL A 11 8.97 -3.50 -7.24
C VAL A 11 8.48 -2.49 -6.20
N VAL A 12 9.38 -1.98 -5.36
CA VAL A 12 9.05 -1.02 -4.31
C VAL A 12 8.51 0.27 -4.93
N GLY A 13 9.11 0.77 -6.01
CA GLY A 13 8.67 1.95 -6.73
C GLY A 13 7.30 1.78 -7.37
N PHE A 14 7.05 0.67 -8.07
CA PHE A 14 5.75 0.37 -8.66
C PHE A 14 4.66 0.32 -7.59
N VAL A 15 4.86 -0.48 -6.54
CA VAL A 15 3.85 -0.70 -5.50
C VAL A 15 3.63 0.58 -4.70
N GLY A 16 4.69 1.25 -4.25
CA GLY A 16 4.57 2.47 -3.45
C GLY A 16 3.90 3.61 -4.20
N SER A 17 4.27 3.82 -5.47
CA SER A 17 3.67 4.88 -6.28
C SER A 17 2.22 4.58 -6.65
N ALA A 18 1.87 3.34 -6.98
CA ALA A 18 0.49 2.95 -7.27
C ALA A 18 -0.42 3.14 -6.05
N GLU A 19 0.03 2.71 -4.88
CA GLU A 19 -0.71 2.84 -3.62
C GLU A 19 -0.90 4.30 -3.20
N PHE A 20 0.17 5.11 -3.30
CA PHE A 20 0.10 6.52 -2.99
C PHE A 20 -0.77 7.28 -3.98
N GLY A 21 -0.62 7.02 -5.27
CA GLY A 21 -1.46 7.63 -6.30
C GLY A 21 -2.94 7.31 -6.10
N SER A 22 -3.24 6.05 -5.75
CA SER A 22 -4.60 5.63 -5.38
C SER A 22 -5.13 6.41 -4.17
N ALA A 23 -4.35 6.53 -3.09
CA ALA A 23 -4.76 7.24 -1.88
C ALA A 23 -4.92 8.76 -2.12
N ALA A 24 -3.98 9.37 -2.82
CA ALA A 24 -3.86 10.82 -2.96
C ALA A 24 -4.72 11.40 -4.08
N PHE A 25 -4.98 10.65 -5.15
CA PHE A 25 -5.64 11.17 -6.36
C PHE A 25 -6.93 10.45 -6.72
N VAL A 26 -7.05 9.16 -6.41
CA VAL A 26 -8.24 8.37 -6.77
C VAL A 26 -9.31 8.40 -5.66
N HIS A 27 -8.94 8.07 -4.42
CA HIS A 27 -9.87 8.06 -3.29
C HIS A 27 -10.54 9.41 -2.96
N PRO A 28 -9.92 10.59 -3.17
CA PRO A 28 -10.64 11.86 -3.09
C PRO A 28 -11.81 11.99 -4.08
N VAL A 29 -11.72 11.36 -5.25
CA VAL A 29 -12.81 11.36 -6.24
C VAL A 29 -13.91 10.40 -5.81
N ILE A 30 -13.55 9.18 -5.39
CA ILE A 30 -14.50 8.17 -4.88
C ILE A 30 -15.34 8.74 -3.74
N ARG A 31 -14.73 9.54 -2.85
CA ARG A 31 -15.40 10.18 -1.71
C ARG A 31 -16.60 11.07 -2.08
N LYS A 32 -16.68 11.55 -3.32
CA LYS A 32 -17.77 12.39 -3.82
C LYS A 32 -18.96 11.59 -4.36
N LEU A 33 -18.81 10.28 -4.53
CA LEU A 33 -19.86 9.41 -5.04
C LEU A 33 -20.91 9.11 -3.96
N SER A 34 -22.09 8.65 -4.38
CA SER A 34 -23.10 8.14 -3.46
C SER A 34 -22.56 6.93 -2.66
N PRO A 35 -23.11 6.61 -1.49
CA PRO A 35 -22.65 5.45 -0.71
C PRO A 35 -22.66 4.13 -1.49
N ASP A 36 -23.68 3.89 -2.30
CA ASP A 36 -23.85 2.67 -3.12
C ASP A 36 -22.82 2.60 -4.25
N ASP A 37 -22.52 3.74 -4.87
CA ASP A 37 -21.47 3.84 -5.88
C ASP A 37 -20.08 3.65 -5.28
N GLN A 38 -19.83 4.18 -4.06
CA GLN A 38 -18.59 3.91 -3.33
C GLN A 38 -18.47 2.41 -3.05
N LEU A 39 -19.51 1.75 -2.55
CA LEU A 39 -19.50 0.30 -2.32
C LEU A 39 -19.17 -0.47 -3.60
N THR A 40 -19.85 -0.15 -4.70
CA THR A 40 -19.64 -0.79 -6.00
C THR A 40 -18.20 -0.61 -6.48
N PHE A 41 -17.66 0.61 -6.38
CA PHE A 41 -16.29 0.91 -6.76
C PHE A 41 -15.29 0.09 -5.95
N GLU A 42 -15.45 0.07 -4.62
CA GLU A 42 -14.53 -0.62 -3.72
C GLU A 42 -14.56 -2.13 -3.95
N GLN A 43 -15.73 -2.74 -4.16
CA GLN A 43 -15.83 -4.16 -4.49
C GLN A 43 -15.17 -4.51 -5.83
N CYS A 44 -15.25 -3.61 -6.82
CA CYS A 44 -14.50 -3.76 -8.07
C CYS A 44 -13.00 -3.65 -7.85
N LEU A 45 -12.55 -2.70 -7.03
CA LEU A 45 -11.14 -2.49 -6.68
C LEU A 45 -10.55 -3.70 -5.94
N LEU A 46 -11.34 -4.37 -5.08
CA LEU A 46 -10.92 -5.59 -4.39
C LEU A 46 -10.61 -6.77 -5.35
N LYS A 47 -11.26 -6.81 -6.52
CA LYS A 47 -11.05 -7.89 -7.51
C LYS A 47 -9.77 -7.70 -8.34
N THR A 48 -9.22 -6.49 -8.37
CA THR A 48 -8.00 -6.14 -9.10
C THR A 48 -6.89 -5.79 -8.13
N PHE A 49 -6.92 -4.56 -7.61
CA PHE A 49 -5.96 -3.99 -6.67
C PHE A 49 -5.83 -4.86 -5.41
N GLY A 50 -6.96 -5.32 -4.86
CA GLY A 50 -7.01 -6.18 -3.68
C GLY A 50 -6.39 -7.58 -3.86
N ARG A 51 -6.14 -8.02 -5.10
CA ARG A 51 -5.43 -9.28 -5.39
C ARG A 51 -3.95 -9.08 -5.68
N VAL A 52 -3.60 -8.04 -6.43
CA VAL A 52 -2.22 -7.78 -6.88
C VAL A 52 -1.38 -7.13 -5.79
N MET A 53 -1.93 -6.12 -5.11
CA MET A 53 -1.14 -5.32 -4.16
C MET A 53 -0.64 -6.10 -2.96
N PRO A 54 -1.40 -7.00 -2.29
CA PRO A 54 -0.87 -7.75 -1.16
C PRO A 54 0.41 -8.53 -1.51
N VAL A 55 0.43 -9.19 -2.68
CA VAL A 55 1.61 -9.91 -3.18
C VAL A 55 2.76 -8.96 -3.44
N GLY A 56 2.50 -7.84 -4.13
CA GLY A 56 3.51 -6.82 -4.44
C GLY A 56 4.09 -6.17 -3.18
N MET A 57 3.26 -5.89 -2.17
CA MET A 57 3.68 -5.32 -0.90
C MET A 57 4.55 -6.27 -0.10
N THR A 58 4.17 -7.55 -0.02
CA THR A 58 5.01 -8.56 0.61
C THR A 58 6.34 -8.71 -0.12
N ALA A 59 6.33 -8.74 -1.45
CA ALA A 59 7.56 -8.78 -2.26
C ALA A 59 8.44 -7.55 -2.02
N ALA A 60 7.86 -6.35 -1.94
CA ALA A 60 8.57 -5.11 -1.63
C ALA A 60 9.28 -5.17 -0.27
N VAL A 61 8.63 -5.70 0.77
CA VAL A 61 9.26 -5.90 2.08
C VAL A 61 10.41 -6.91 2.01
N VAL A 62 10.19 -8.07 1.39
CA VAL A 62 11.23 -9.11 1.25
C VAL A 62 12.45 -8.58 0.51
N LEU A 63 12.24 -7.88 -0.61
CA LEU A 63 13.31 -7.26 -1.39
C LEU A 63 14.02 -6.17 -0.58
N GLY A 64 13.27 -5.30 0.10
CA GLY A 64 13.86 -4.23 0.90
C GLY A 64 14.72 -4.75 2.04
N VAL A 65 14.25 -5.77 2.76
CA VAL A 65 15.03 -6.46 3.81
C VAL A 65 16.25 -7.14 3.21
N SER A 66 16.11 -7.82 2.08
CA SER A 66 17.23 -8.50 1.42
C SER A 66 18.34 -7.53 1.01
N VAL A 67 17.97 -6.36 0.47
CA VAL A 67 18.93 -5.30 0.14
C VAL A 67 19.60 -4.76 1.41
N ALA A 68 18.83 -4.47 2.46
CA ALA A 68 19.38 -3.96 3.72
C ALA A 68 20.31 -4.98 4.43
N VAL A 69 20.04 -6.28 4.33
CA VAL A 69 20.93 -7.32 4.86
C VAL A 69 22.21 -7.42 4.05
N ALA A 70 22.12 -7.32 2.72
CA ALA A 70 23.29 -7.36 1.85
C ALA A 70 24.17 -6.11 1.98
N ARG A 71 23.56 -4.94 2.20
CA ARG A 71 24.25 -3.65 2.37
C ARG A 71 23.59 -2.82 3.48
N PRO A 72 24.04 -2.93 4.73
CA PRO A 72 23.34 -2.38 5.90
C PRO A 72 23.63 -0.89 6.14
N THR A 73 23.29 -0.02 5.17
CA THR A 73 23.33 1.43 5.38
C THR A 73 22.08 1.91 6.13
N GLY A 74 22.19 3.06 6.81
CA GLY A 74 21.06 3.65 7.54
C GLY A 74 19.84 3.89 6.66
N TRP A 75 20.04 4.31 5.41
CA TRP A 75 18.97 4.54 4.43
C TRP A 75 18.24 3.26 4.05
N LEU A 76 18.97 2.18 3.76
CA LEU A 76 18.38 0.91 3.34
C LEU A 76 17.65 0.21 4.49
N ILE A 77 18.20 0.31 5.71
CA ILE A 77 17.52 -0.17 6.92
C ILE A 77 16.23 0.61 7.16
N ALA A 78 16.27 1.95 7.08
CA ALA A 78 15.09 2.79 7.23
C ALA A 78 14.03 2.50 6.15
N ALA A 79 14.44 2.25 4.90
CA ALA A 79 13.55 1.84 3.83
C ALA A 79 12.85 0.51 4.16
N ALA A 80 13.61 -0.51 4.57
CA ALA A 80 13.07 -1.82 4.94
C ALA A 80 12.08 -1.72 6.11
N VAL A 81 12.41 -0.93 7.15
CA VAL A 81 11.52 -0.66 8.29
C VAL A 81 10.24 0.03 7.84
N SER A 82 10.34 1.08 7.01
CA SER A 82 9.17 1.81 6.50
C SER A 82 8.20 0.88 5.74
N LEU A 83 8.74 0.02 4.87
CA LEU A 83 7.96 -0.96 4.12
C LEU A 83 7.32 -2.01 5.04
N ALA A 84 8.06 -2.49 6.04
CA ALA A 84 7.54 -3.46 7.01
C ALA A 84 6.40 -2.86 7.84
N VAL A 85 6.55 -1.63 8.34
CA VAL A 85 5.48 -0.94 9.07
C VAL A 85 4.26 -0.71 8.17
N ALA A 86 4.45 -0.34 6.91
CA ALA A 86 3.34 -0.21 5.96
C ALA A 86 2.58 -1.54 5.78
N LEU A 87 3.29 -2.67 5.70
CA LEU A 87 2.67 -3.99 5.61
C LEU A 87 1.90 -4.34 6.89
N VAL A 88 2.42 -4.00 8.07
CA VAL A 88 1.70 -4.18 9.35
C VAL A 88 0.41 -3.36 9.38
N VAL A 89 0.47 -2.07 8.99
CA VAL A 89 -0.73 -1.21 8.88
C VAL A 89 -1.76 -1.84 7.94
N THR A 90 -1.30 -2.43 6.84
CA THR A 90 -2.17 -3.08 5.85
C THR A 90 -2.89 -4.29 6.46
N ILE A 91 -2.16 -5.17 7.15
CA ILE A 91 -2.70 -6.40 7.73
C ILE A 91 -3.66 -6.10 8.88
N VAL A 92 -3.34 -5.13 9.73
CA VAL A 92 -4.13 -4.80 10.93
C VAL A 92 -5.31 -3.89 10.59
N GLY A 93 -5.14 -2.93 9.68
CA GLY A 93 -6.12 -1.91 9.36
C GLY A 93 -6.92 -2.20 8.09
N ASN A 94 -6.24 -2.26 6.94
CA ASN A 94 -6.90 -2.31 5.63
C ASN A 94 -7.53 -3.67 5.33
N VAL A 95 -6.82 -4.78 5.59
CA VAL A 95 -7.28 -6.15 5.25
C VAL A 95 -8.60 -6.51 5.94
N PRO A 96 -8.80 -6.27 7.25
CA PRO A 96 -10.07 -6.61 7.90
C PRO A 96 -11.25 -5.81 7.36
N ILE A 97 -11.05 -4.53 7.05
CA ILE A 97 -12.09 -3.68 6.46
C ILE A 97 -12.39 -4.10 5.02
N ASN A 98 -11.37 -4.41 4.22
CA ASN A 98 -11.53 -4.93 2.87
C ASN A 98 -12.33 -6.24 2.85
N ALA A 99 -12.02 -7.16 3.78
CA ALA A 99 -12.77 -8.40 3.93
C ALA A 99 -14.24 -8.16 4.29
N ARG A 100 -14.54 -7.15 5.13
CA ARG A 100 -15.92 -6.75 5.42
C ARG A 100 -16.62 -6.17 4.20
N THR A 101 -15.98 -5.22 3.49
CA THR A 101 -16.52 -4.63 2.25
C THR A 101 -16.85 -5.69 1.20
N GLY A 102 -15.97 -6.69 1.02
CA GLY A 102 -16.17 -7.77 0.06
C GLY A 102 -17.28 -8.77 0.44
N ARG A 103 -17.73 -8.78 1.70
CA ARG A 103 -18.84 -9.62 2.19
C ARG A 103 -20.20 -8.92 2.18
N ILE A 104 -20.25 -7.62 1.87
CA ILE A 104 -21.51 -6.90 1.76
C ILE A 104 -22.27 -7.45 0.54
N GLU A 105 -23.45 -8.00 0.79
CA GLU A 105 -24.35 -8.52 -0.24
C GLU A 105 -25.28 -7.42 -0.78
N GLY A 106 -25.64 -7.53 -2.05
CA GLY A 106 -26.46 -6.53 -2.74
C GLY A 106 -25.66 -5.30 -3.19
N LYS A 107 -26.38 -4.28 -3.68
CA LYS A 107 -25.80 -3.04 -4.21
C LYS A 107 -25.94 -1.84 -3.26
N ALA A 108 -26.75 -1.97 -2.22
CA ALA A 108 -26.99 -0.91 -1.26
C ALA A 108 -25.91 -0.93 -0.17
N ALA A 109 -25.31 0.23 0.09
CA ALA A 109 -24.39 0.40 1.19
C ALA A 109 -25.13 0.28 2.53
N PRO A 110 -24.74 -0.65 3.42
CA PRO A 110 -25.36 -0.78 4.72
C PRO A 110 -25.05 0.44 5.60
N GLU A 111 -25.87 0.63 6.64
CA GLU A 111 -25.63 1.67 7.63
C GLU A 111 -24.22 1.55 8.22
N GLY A 112 -23.54 2.69 8.40
CA GLY A 112 -22.17 2.73 8.90
C GLY A 112 -21.08 2.39 7.88
N PHE A 113 -21.41 1.98 6.64
CA PHE A 113 -20.42 1.70 5.59
C PHE A 113 -19.45 2.87 5.37
N ILE A 114 -19.98 4.10 5.25
CA ILE A 114 -19.14 5.29 5.03
C ILE A 114 -18.19 5.52 6.20
N ALA A 115 -18.65 5.41 7.45
CA ALA A 115 -17.77 5.56 8.61
C ALA A 115 -16.64 4.52 8.62
N MET A 116 -16.96 3.27 8.26
CA MET A 116 -15.97 2.20 8.08
C MET A 116 -14.96 2.54 6.96
N ARG A 117 -15.42 3.07 5.82
CA ARG A 117 -14.54 3.49 4.72
C ARG A 117 -13.65 4.66 5.11
N ARG A 118 -14.13 5.65 5.85
CA ARG A 118 -13.29 6.77 6.34
C ARG A 118 -12.19 6.31 7.28
N ARG A 119 -12.45 5.29 8.11
CA ARG A 119 -11.39 4.66 8.91
C ARG A 119 -10.36 3.95 8.04
N TRP A 120 -10.79 3.28 6.98
CA TRP A 120 -9.87 2.67 6.03
C TRP A 120 -9.02 3.71 5.30
N ASP A 121 -9.58 4.88 4.93
CA ASP A 121 -8.85 5.95 4.25
C ASP A 121 -7.63 6.42 5.06
N VAL A 122 -7.75 6.47 6.39
CA VAL A 122 -6.64 6.81 7.28
C VAL A 122 -5.54 5.76 7.18
N PHE A 123 -5.87 4.48 7.31
CA PHE A 123 -4.89 3.40 7.18
C PHE A 123 -4.28 3.36 5.78
N GLN A 124 -5.09 3.60 4.74
CA GLN A 124 -4.64 3.68 3.35
C GLN A 124 -3.63 4.81 3.15
N LEU A 125 -3.92 6.01 3.64
CA LEU A 125 -3.03 7.15 3.50
C LEU A 125 -1.71 6.91 4.23
N VAL A 126 -1.76 6.38 5.46
CA VAL A 126 -0.57 6.05 6.25
C VAL A 126 0.27 5.01 5.54
N ARG A 127 -0.30 3.86 5.17
CA ARG A 127 0.48 2.78 4.51
C ARG A 127 1.07 3.25 3.18
N ALA A 128 0.29 3.95 2.37
CA ALA A 128 0.72 4.37 1.04
C ALA A 128 1.84 5.41 1.12
N SER A 129 1.76 6.32 2.10
CA SER A 129 2.84 7.29 2.38
C SER A 129 4.12 6.59 2.84
N LEU A 130 4.02 5.62 3.74
CA LEU A 130 5.16 4.81 4.19
C LEU A 130 5.80 4.00 3.05
N GLN A 131 5.00 3.49 2.11
CA GLN A 131 5.52 2.78 0.94
C GLN A 131 6.25 3.72 -0.02
N LEU A 132 5.71 4.92 -0.26
CA LEU A 132 6.38 5.94 -1.07
C LEU A 132 7.66 6.44 -0.40
N VAL A 133 7.64 6.69 0.91
CA VAL A 133 8.84 7.03 1.67
C VAL A 133 9.87 5.91 1.61
N GLY A 134 9.45 4.65 1.81
CA GLY A 134 10.31 3.49 1.67
C GLY A 134 10.95 3.38 0.29
N PHE A 135 10.20 3.70 -0.77
CA PHE A 135 10.75 3.81 -2.13
C PHE A 135 11.82 4.89 -2.25
N VAL A 136 11.56 6.11 -1.77
CA VAL A 136 12.53 7.21 -1.83
C VAL A 136 13.80 6.86 -1.05
N LEU A 137 13.66 6.33 0.17
CA LEU A 137 14.79 5.89 0.99
C LEU A 137 15.60 4.78 0.31
N MET A 138 14.93 3.84 -0.35
CA MET A 138 15.59 2.77 -1.12
C MET A 138 16.40 3.36 -2.28
N VAL A 139 15.84 4.29 -3.04
CA VAL A 139 16.55 4.95 -4.15
C VAL A 139 17.77 5.72 -3.63
N VAL A 140 17.61 6.49 -2.56
CA VAL A 140 18.73 7.22 -1.93
C VAL A 140 19.80 6.23 -1.48
N GLY A 141 19.44 5.19 -0.74
CA GLY A 141 20.40 4.18 -0.26
C GLY A 141 21.07 3.39 -1.39
N VAL A 142 20.40 3.15 -2.51
CA VAL A 142 20.98 2.48 -3.69
C VAL A 142 21.92 3.38 -4.48
N VAL A 143 21.54 4.63 -4.71
CA VAL A 143 22.27 5.55 -5.59
C VAL A 143 23.38 6.29 -4.85
N THR A 144 23.29 6.41 -3.52
CA THR A 144 24.32 7.06 -2.71
C THR A 144 25.17 6.04 -1.98
N ASP A 145 26.46 6.34 -1.86
CA ASP A 145 27.44 5.56 -1.08
C ASP A 145 27.41 5.93 0.42
N LEU A 146 26.35 6.60 0.88
CA LEU A 146 26.15 7.08 2.26
C LEU A 146 25.41 6.04 3.13
#